data_AF-A0A2X2RFP6-F1
#
_entry.id   AF-A0A2X2RFP6-F1
#
_cell.length_a   1.000
_cell.length_b   1.000
_cell.length_c   1.000
_cell.angle_alpha   90.00
_cell.angle_beta   90.00
_cell.angle_gamma   90.00
#
_symmetry.space_group_name_H-M   'P 1'
#
loop_
_entity.id
_entity.type
_entity.pdbx_description
1 polymer ?
#
loop_
_entity_poly.entity_id
_entity_poly.type
_entity_poly.pdbx_seq_one_letter_code
_entity_poly.pdbx_strand_id
1 'polypeptide(L)' 'MDLYKETDHLINILKQKGHTEIATQLSDSIRYSAIGTEILMKIKHHLNEILKTPQNYDETIVSLAKSIENRITNAL' A
#
# COMPACT_ATOMS: atom_id res chain seq x y z
N MET A 1 2.68 13.13 7.83
CA MET A 1 3.78 12.19 7.55
C MET A 1 3.76 11.87 6.05
N ASP A 2 4.91 11.64 5.42
CA ASP A 2 5.02 11.44 3.96
C ASP A 2 4.28 10.15 3.52
N LEU A 3 3.51 10.20 2.42
CA LEU A 3 2.75 9.05 1.90
C LEU A 3 3.67 7.86 1.57
N TYR A 4 4.86 8.12 1.01
CA TYR A 4 5.81 7.07 0.67
C TYR A 4 6.37 6.41 1.93
N LYS A 5 6.62 7.18 3.00
CA LYS A 5 7.08 6.63 4.28
C LYS A 5 6.02 5.76 4.95
N GLU A 6 4.74 6.14 4.87
CA GLU A 6 3.65 5.29 5.36
C GLU A 6 3.49 4.02 4.52
N THR A 7 3.66 4.13 3.21
CA THR A 7 3.63 2.97 2.30
C THR A 7 4.80 2.02 2.57
N ASP A 8 6.01 2.54 2.81
CA ASP A 8 7.18 1.75 3.23
C ASP A 8 6.96 1.07 4.58
N HIS A 9 6.29 1.76 5.52
CA HIS A 9 5.93 1.16 6.80
C HIS A 9 4.97 -0.01 6.63
N LEU A 10 3.93 0.13 5.79
CA LEU A 10 3.02 -0.95 5.44
C LEU A 10 3.75 -2.13 4.77
N ILE A 11 4.64 -1.85 3.81
CA ILE A 11 5.47 -2.88 3.14
C ILE A 11 6.27 -3.68 4.17
N ASN A 12 6.88 -3.02 5.15
CA ASN A 12 7.67 -3.69 6.19
C ASN A 12 6.81 -4.58 7.08
N ILE A 13 5.61 -4.13 7.46
CA ILE A 13 4.67 -4.95 8.25
C ILE A 13 4.22 -6.18 7.44
N LEU A 14 3.87 -5.99 6.16
CA LEU A 14 3.46 -7.09 5.28
C LEU A 14 4.56 -8.15 5.17
N LYS A 15 5.83 -7.74 5.01
CA LYS A 15 6.98 -8.65 4.99
C LYS A 15 7.14 -9.42 6.31
N GLN A 16 7.06 -8.72 7.44
CA GLN A 16 7.18 -9.33 8.77
C GLN A 16 6.07 -10.36 9.04
N LYS A 17 4.89 -10.15 8.46
CA LYS A 17 3.73 -11.04 8.60
C LYS A 17 3.65 -12.13 7.53
N GLY A 18 4.65 -12.23 6.64
CA GLY A 18 4.71 -13.26 5.61
C GLY A 18 3.91 -12.96 4.34
N HIS A 19 3.29 -11.79 4.23
CA HIS A 19 2.59 -11.33 3.03
C HIS A 19 3.58 -10.77 1.99
N THR A 20 4.54 -11.59 1.57
CA THR A 20 5.70 -11.17 0.76
C THR A 20 5.33 -10.74 -0.65
N GLU A 21 4.31 -11.36 -1.27
CA GLU A 21 3.87 -11.04 -2.63
C GLU A 21 3.33 -9.62 -2.73
N ILE A 22 2.31 -9.28 -1.95
CA ILE A 22 1.71 -7.95 -1.92
C ILE A 22 2.70 -6.86 -1.46
N ALA A 23 3.62 -7.20 -0.54
CA ALA A 23 4.69 -6.30 -0.13
C ALA A 23 5.66 -6.00 -1.29
N THR A 24 5.92 -6.98 -2.15
CA THR A 24 6.77 -6.82 -3.33
C THR A 24 6.07 -5.96 -4.38
N GLN A 25 4.80 -6.24 -4.66
CA GLN A 25 3.98 -5.43 -5.58
C GLN A 25 3.91 -3.94 -5.18
N LEU A 26 3.71 -3.66 -3.89
CA LEU A 26 3.74 -2.29 -3.35
C LEU A 26 5.12 -1.65 -3.49
N SER A 27 6.20 -2.39 -3.20
CA SER A 27 7.57 -1.90 -3.38
C SER A 27 7.89 -1.58 -4.84
N ASP A 28 7.45 -2.43 -5.77
CA ASP A 28 7.69 -2.26 -7.20
C ASP A 28 6.91 -1.06 -7.76
N SER A 29 5.71 -0.82 -7.25
CA SER A 29 4.89 0.35 -7.59
C SER A 29 5.64 1.67 -7.35
N ILE A 30 6.40 1.74 -6.25
CA ILE A 30 7.22 2.89 -5.88
C ILE A 30 8.50 2.97 -6.71
N ARG A 31 9.17 1.84 -6.95
CA ARG A 31 10.51 1.81 -7.58
C ARG A 31 10.50 1.95 -9.10
N TYR A 32 9.47 1.45 -9.78
CA TYR A 32 9.52 1.23 -11.24
C TYR A 32 8.47 2.02 -12.04
N SER A 33 8.01 3.16 -11.53
CA SER A 33 7.08 4.03 -12.27
C SER A 33 7.73 5.39 -12.58
N ALA A 34 7.51 5.89 -13.79
CA ALA A 34 8.19 7.10 -14.28
C ALA A 34 7.49 8.40 -13.86
N ILE A 35 6.21 8.33 -13.44
CA ILE A 35 5.36 9.48 -13.15
C ILE A 35 4.70 9.33 -11.78
N GLY A 36 4.70 10.40 -10.98
CA GLY A 36 4.12 10.42 -9.63
C GLY A 36 2.67 9.94 -9.58
N THR A 37 1.81 10.38 -10.51
CA THR A 37 0.41 9.95 -10.57
C THR A 37 0.26 8.45 -10.85
N GLU A 38 1.14 7.87 -11.68
CA GLU A 38 1.14 6.44 -11.96
C GLU A 38 1.51 5.63 -10.70
N ILE A 39 2.50 6.11 -9.93
CA ILE A 39 2.87 5.52 -8.64
C ILE A 39 1.65 5.48 -7.72
N LEU A 40 0.96 6.62 -7.57
CA LEU A 40 -0.22 6.74 -6.71
C LEU A 40 -1.34 5.77 -7.14
N MET A 41 -1.60 5.66 -8.44
CA MET A 41 -2.61 4.73 -8.96
C MET A 41 -2.26 3.26 -8.69
N LYS A 42 -1.00 2.86 -8.88
CA LYS A 42 -0.55 1.49 -8.60
C LYS A 42 -0.61 1.16 -7.10
N ILE A 43 -0.16 2.08 -6.24
CA ILE A 43 -0.30 1.91 -4.79
C ILE A 43 -1.79 1.76 -4.44
N LYS A 44 -2.66 2.66 -4.90
CA LYS A 44 -4.11 2.57 -4.66
C LYS A 44 -4.71 1.26 -5.15
N HIS A 45 -4.27 0.74 -6.29
CA HIS A 45 -4.73 -0.55 -6.80
C HIS A 45 -4.44 -1.68 -5.80
N HIS A 46 -3.20 -1.84 -5.36
CA HIS A 46 -2.80 -2.88 -4.42
C HIS A 46 -3.40 -2.71 -3.02
N LEU A 47 -3.57 -1.47 -2.55
CA LEU A 47 -4.27 -1.21 -1.30
C LEU A 47 -5.73 -1.68 -1.37
N ASN A 48 -6.41 -1.46 -2.51
CA ASN A 48 -7.77 -1.94 -2.70
C ASN A 48 -7.87 -3.47 -2.72
N GLU A 49 -6.83 -4.20 -3.15
CA GLU A 49 -6.80 -5.66 -3.06
C GLU A 49 -6.79 -6.13 -1.60
N ILE A 50 -5.99 -5.48 -0.76
CA ILE A 50 -5.97 -5.72 0.70
C ILE A 50 -7.35 -5.41 1.30
N LEU A 51 -7.95 -4.27 0.96
CA LEU A 51 -9.22 -3.81 1.51
C LEU A 51 -10.44 -4.62 1.01
N LYS A 52 -10.33 -5.34 -0.11
CA LYS A 52 -11.36 -6.27 -0.59
C LYS A 52 -11.39 -7.58 0.20
N THR A 53 -10.28 -7.95 0.84
CA THR A 53 -10.16 -9.21 1.59
C THR A 53 -9.61 -8.98 3.01
N PRO A 54 -10.20 -8.07 3.80
CA PRO A 54 -9.64 -7.64 5.08
C PRO A 54 -9.50 -8.79 6.10
N GLN A 55 -10.31 -9.85 5.98
CA GLN A 55 -10.24 -11.04 6.83
C GLN A 55 -8.92 -11.83 6.69
N ASN A 56 -8.14 -11.60 5.62
CA ASN A 56 -6.86 -12.26 5.37
C ASN A 56 -5.67 -11.51 5.99
N TYR A 57 -5.91 -10.37 6.63
CA TYR A 57 -4.86 -9.49 7.13
C TYR A 57 -5.14 -9.08 8.59
N ASP A 58 -4.06 -8.80 9.32
CA ASP A 58 -4.16 -8.23 10.66
C ASP A 58 -4.80 -6.83 10.63
N GLU A 59 -5.47 -6.44 11.72
CA GLU A 59 -6.15 -5.14 11.86
C GLU A 59 -5.22 -3.95 11.57
N THR A 60 -3.95 -4.03 12.00
CA THR A 60 -2.95 -2.99 11.74
C THR A 60 -2.70 -2.78 10.24
N ILE A 61 -2.66 -3.87 9.45
CA ILE A 61 -2.47 -3.81 8.00
C ILE A 61 -3.68 -3.15 7.35
N VAL A 62 -4.89 -3.58 7.73
CA VAL A 62 -6.14 -3.04 7.17
C VAL A 62 -6.30 -1.55 7.50
N SER A 63 -6.00 -1.15 8.74
CA SER A 63 -6.06 0.24 9.19
C SER A 63 -5.08 1.14 8.43
N LEU A 64 -3.81 0.70 8.30
CA LEU A 64 -2.80 1.42 7.53
C LEU A 64 -3.17 1.50 6.05
N ALA A 65 -3.62 0.40 5.45
CA ALA A 65 -4.01 0.37 4.05
C ALA A 65 -5.16 1.34 3.76
N LYS A 66 -6.17 1.39 4.63
CA LYS A 66 -7.30 2.33 4.54
C LYS A 66 -6.86 3.78 4.71
N SER A 67 -5.94 4.05 5.64
CA SER A 67 -5.38 5.39 5.83
C SER A 67 -4.65 5.88 4.57
N ILE A 68 -3.77 5.06 4.01
CA ILE A 68 -2.99 5.41 2.82
C ILE A 68 -3.90 5.56 1.59
N GLU A 69 -4.87 4.66 1.39
CA GLU A 69 -5.82 4.71 0.26
C GLU A 69 -6.63 6.02 0.27
N ASN A 70 -7.18 6.41 1.43
CA ASN A 70 -7.91 7.67 1.57
C ASN A 70 -7.04 8.88 1.23
N ARG A 71 -5.77 8.88 1.65
CA ARG A 71 -4.83 9.96 1.34
C ARG A 71 -4.53 10.05 -0.14
N ILE A 72 -4.37 8.92 -0.82
CA ILE A 72 -4.18 8.88 -2.28
C ILE A 72 -5.43 9.41 -2.98
N THR A 73 -6.61 8.97 -2.56
CA THR A 73 -7.89 9.43 -3.14
C THR A 73 -8.09 10.93 -2.99
N ASN A 74 -7.60 11.55 -1.91
CA ASN A 74 -7.67 13.00 -1.73
C ASN A 74 -6.55 13.78 -2.47
N ALA A 75 -5.53 13.09 -2.99
CA ALA A 75 -4.40 13.70 -3.70
C ALA A 75 -4.50 13.58 -5.23
N LEU A 76 -5.38 12.71 -5.72
CA LEU A 76 -5.74 12.53 -7.13
C LEU A 76 -6.93 13.44 -7.49
#